data_AF-A0A1G0CZ58-F1
#
_entry.id   AF-A0A1G0CZ58-F1
#
_cell.length_a   1.000
_cell.length_b   1.000
_cell.length_c   1.000
_cell.angle_alpha   90.00
_cell.angle_beta   90.00
_cell.angle_gamma   90.00
#
_symmetry.space_group_name_H-M   'P 1'
#
loop_
_entity.id
_entity.type
_entity.pdbx_description
1 polymer ?
#
loop_
_entity_poly.entity_id
_entity_poly.type
_entity_poly.pdbx_seq_one_letter_code
_entity_poly.pdbx_strand_id
1 'polypeptide(L)'
;MYGGSFQNIGIFAVYFTLGLSRMPSDLESRFHSFMASLPDAESIDSILAGKEFDGEKRADYLVFDRRLIIELKSLEVDTYPKVEKELASHRNRDDFPLIYGEVELQKILKHLPDGEQINQRIFNNTTRSIEDGARSAAKQLQNTARLLDLPDAVRVLVLLNQDIDILAPDVAVARLSPLMCRTDAAGNMTSTIDFAWLIFESHSITEGPAAVNIPTILLEGPRAPDMSWFIDMFERLQAAWATFNNASSSPHIGRVL
;
A
#
# COMPACT_ATOMS: atom_id res chain seq x y z
N MET A 1 -5.43 19.15 -23.70
CA MET A 1 -5.77 20.07 -22.59
C MET A 1 -6.70 19.35 -21.64
N TYR A 2 -6.17 18.70 -20.61
CA TYR A 2 -6.91 18.27 -19.43
C TYR A 2 -6.29 19.04 -18.26
N GLY A 3 -6.79 20.24 -18.01
CA GLY A 3 -6.42 21.06 -16.87
C GLY A 3 -7.34 20.71 -15.71
N GLY A 4 -7.07 19.60 -15.03
CA GLY A 4 -7.59 19.38 -13.68
C GLY A 4 -6.62 20.06 -12.72
N SER A 5 -7.06 21.10 -12.02
CA SER A 5 -6.33 21.62 -10.87
C SER A 5 -6.23 20.50 -9.84
N PHE A 6 -5.06 19.88 -9.69
CA PHE A 6 -4.75 19.06 -8.53
C PHE A 6 -4.79 19.98 -7.32
N GLN A 7 -5.87 19.94 -6.54
CA GLN A 7 -5.87 20.54 -5.21
C GLN A 7 -4.81 19.79 -4.39
N ASN A 8 -3.97 20.54 -3.67
CA ASN A 8 -2.85 20.05 -2.87
C ASN A 8 -3.27 18.86 -1.99
N ILE A 9 -2.94 17.64 -2.42
CA ILE A 9 -2.98 16.46 -1.57
C ILE A 9 -1.79 16.62 -0.61
N GLY A 10 -2.06 16.73 0.69
CA GLY A 10 -1.01 16.69 1.69
C GLY A 10 -0.39 15.29 1.68
N ILE A 11 0.77 15.13 1.06
CA ILE A 11 1.52 13.88 1.18
C ILE A 11 2.43 13.99 2.39
N PHE A 12 2.22 13.11 3.37
CA PHE A 12 3.06 12.97 4.54
C PHE A 12 3.89 11.70 4.40
N ALA A 13 5.17 11.86 4.06
CA ALA A 13 6.11 10.76 4.17
C ALA A 13 6.64 10.70 5.60
N VAL A 14 6.74 9.50 6.16
CA VAL A 14 7.42 9.26 7.44
C VAL A 14 8.39 8.10 7.24
N TYR A 15 9.52 8.11 7.91
CA TYR A 15 10.51 7.05 7.81
C TYR A 15 10.66 6.38 9.17
N PHE A 16 10.90 5.08 9.18
CA PHE A 16 11.26 4.38 10.41
C PHE A 16 12.60 3.69 10.26
N THR A 17 13.40 3.75 11.32
CA THR A 17 14.71 3.11 11.42
C THR A 17 14.53 1.69 11.95
N LEU A 18 15.09 0.70 11.26
CA LEU A 18 15.18 -0.67 11.77
C LEU A 18 16.61 -1.02 12.17
N GLY A 19 16.77 -1.60 13.36
CA GLY A 19 17.97 -2.35 13.75
C GLY A 19 17.98 -3.72 13.08
N LEU A 20 19.04 -4.03 12.33
CA LEU A 20 19.11 -5.16 11.40
C LEU A 20 18.70 -6.53 12.00
N SER A 21 17.61 -7.09 11.47
CA SER A 21 17.52 -8.44 10.91
C SER A 21 16.28 -8.52 10.02
N ARG A 22 16.38 -9.20 8.87
CA ARG A 22 15.24 -9.43 7.97
C ARG A 22 14.15 -10.12 8.79
N MET A 23 12.99 -9.48 8.89
CA MET A 23 11.90 -9.98 9.72
C MET A 23 11.44 -11.34 9.17
N PRO A 24 11.43 -12.41 9.99
CA PRO A 24 11.34 -13.79 9.48
C PRO A 24 9.97 -14.18 8.90
N SER A 25 8.94 -13.35 9.08
CA SER A 25 7.58 -13.57 8.59
C SER A 25 7.15 -12.51 7.58
N ASP A 26 6.30 -12.89 6.63
CA ASP A 26 5.76 -11.98 5.62
C ASP A 26 5.07 -10.75 6.26
N LEU A 27 5.13 -9.63 5.54
CA LEU A 27 4.67 -8.31 5.97
C LEU A 27 3.17 -8.31 6.25
N GLU A 28 2.38 -9.01 5.44
CA GLU A 28 0.94 -9.15 5.64
C GLU A 28 0.62 -9.89 6.94
N SER A 29 1.22 -11.06 7.17
CA SER A 29 1.04 -11.82 8.42
C SER A 29 1.52 -11.05 9.64
N ARG A 30 2.61 -10.27 9.52
CA ARG A 30 3.05 -9.37 10.60
C ARG A 30 2.04 -8.27 10.86
N PHE A 31 1.48 -7.67 9.82
CA PHE A 31 0.47 -6.63 9.97
C PHE A 31 -0.78 -7.19 10.64
N HIS A 32 -1.26 -8.37 10.24
CA HIS A 32 -2.37 -9.05 10.93
C HIS A 32 -2.04 -9.34 12.41
N SER A 33 -0.82 -9.81 12.70
CA SER A 33 -0.37 -10.08 14.07
C SER A 33 -0.29 -8.80 14.91
N PHE A 34 0.17 -7.71 14.31
CA PHE A 34 0.17 -6.38 14.93
C PHE A 34 -1.25 -5.93 15.26
N MET A 35 -2.16 -5.98 14.29
CA MET A 35 -3.56 -5.60 14.51
C MET A 35 -4.19 -6.44 15.63
N ALA A 36 -3.93 -7.76 15.67
CA ALA A 36 -4.40 -8.63 16.75
C ALA A 36 -3.78 -8.32 18.13
N SER A 37 -2.63 -7.64 18.18
CA SER A 37 -1.99 -7.23 19.43
C SER A 37 -2.55 -5.93 20.02
N LEU A 38 -3.28 -5.15 19.23
CA LEU A 38 -3.87 -3.89 19.67
C LEU A 38 -5.14 -4.16 20.50
N PRO A 39 -5.29 -3.56 21.68
CA PRO A 39 -6.44 -3.82 22.56
C PRO A 39 -7.78 -3.37 21.95
N ASP A 40 -7.74 -2.32 21.13
CA ASP A 40 -8.94 -1.68 20.56
C ASP A 40 -9.16 -2.03 19.08
N ALA A 41 -8.47 -3.06 18.58
CA ALA A 41 -8.65 -3.55 17.22
C ALA A 41 -9.58 -4.76 17.20
N GLU A 42 -10.55 -4.73 16.29
CA GLU A 42 -11.50 -5.80 16.07
C GLU A 42 -11.37 -6.31 14.64
N SER A 43 -11.16 -7.63 14.48
CA SER A 43 -11.29 -8.29 13.18
C SER A 43 -12.76 -8.34 12.77
N ILE A 44 -13.09 -7.78 11.61
CA ILE A 44 -14.47 -7.72 11.11
C ILE A 44 -15.00 -9.14 10.83
N ASP A 45 -14.17 -10.02 10.29
CA ASP A 45 -14.53 -11.43 10.08
C ASP A 45 -14.89 -12.12 11.40
N SER A 46 -14.18 -11.81 12.48
CA SER A 46 -14.46 -12.37 13.81
C SER A 46 -15.76 -11.83 14.40
N ILE A 47 -16.02 -10.52 14.29
CA ILE A 47 -17.27 -9.89 14.76
C ILE A 47 -18.50 -10.46 14.03
N LEU A 48 -18.32 -10.82 12.77
CA LEU A 48 -19.39 -11.19 11.85
C LEU A 48 -19.49 -12.71 11.62
N ALA A 49 -18.69 -13.50 12.35
CA ALA A 49 -18.74 -14.94 12.31
C ALA A 49 -20.17 -15.45 12.60
N GLY A 50 -20.70 -16.28 11.69
CA GLY A 50 -22.03 -16.89 11.82
C GLY A 50 -23.21 -15.99 11.41
N LYS A 51 -22.97 -14.78 10.89
CA LYS A 51 -24.01 -13.96 10.27
C LYS A 51 -24.02 -14.18 8.76
N GLU A 52 -25.19 -14.55 8.22
CA GLU A 52 -25.41 -14.54 6.77
C GLU A 52 -25.52 -13.10 6.29
N PHE A 53 -24.68 -12.76 5.34
CA PHE A 53 -24.77 -11.53 4.57
C PHE A 53 -24.68 -11.92 3.10
N ASP A 54 -25.18 -11.06 2.22
CA ASP A 54 -25.37 -11.31 0.77
C ASP A 54 -24.07 -11.48 -0.06
N GLY A 55 -23.00 -12.03 0.53
CA GLY A 55 -21.70 -12.22 -0.12
C GLY A 55 -20.93 -10.91 -0.34
N GLU A 56 -21.38 -9.80 0.24
CA GLU A 56 -20.67 -8.52 0.14
C GLU A 56 -19.30 -8.61 0.84
N LYS A 57 -18.23 -8.28 0.10
CA LYS A 57 -16.87 -8.13 0.63
C LYS A 57 -16.79 -6.95 1.59
N ARG A 58 -15.94 -7.07 2.61
CA ARG A 58 -15.84 -6.16 3.76
C ARG A 58 -14.39 -5.92 4.11
N ALA A 59 -14.15 -4.83 4.81
CA ALA A 59 -12.85 -4.47 5.31
C ALA A 59 -12.37 -5.46 6.37
N ASP A 60 -11.07 -5.47 6.65
CA ASP A 60 -10.45 -6.42 7.58
C ASP A 60 -10.65 -6.03 9.06
N TYR A 61 -10.54 -4.74 9.38
CA TYR A 61 -10.45 -4.27 10.77
C TYR A 61 -11.27 -3.03 11.10
N LEU A 62 -11.70 -2.97 12.37
CA LEU A 62 -12.13 -1.75 13.05
C LEU A 62 -11.12 -1.42 14.16
N VAL A 63 -10.82 -0.14 14.35
CA VAL A 63 -9.88 0.33 15.41
C VAL A 63 -10.41 1.61 16.05
N PHE A 64 -9.90 1.93 17.25
CA PHE A 64 -10.19 3.16 17.99
C PHE A 64 -11.69 3.36 18.22
N ASP A 65 -12.32 2.44 18.95
CA ASP A 65 -13.77 2.43 19.21
C ASP A 65 -14.59 2.49 17.91
N ARG A 66 -14.14 1.77 16.87
CA ARG A 66 -14.76 1.70 15.53
C ARG A 66 -14.83 3.04 14.78
N ARG A 67 -14.02 4.03 15.19
CA ARG A 67 -13.88 5.29 14.46
C ARG A 67 -12.98 5.18 13.23
N LEU A 68 -12.27 4.06 13.10
CA LEU A 68 -11.38 3.75 12.00
C LEU A 68 -11.75 2.39 11.39
N ILE A 69 -11.94 2.35 10.09
CA ILE A 69 -12.09 1.13 9.28
C ILE A 69 -10.82 0.95 8.45
N ILE A 70 -10.16 -0.19 8.58
CA ILE A 70 -8.94 -0.52 7.83
C ILE A 70 -9.20 -1.68 6.89
N GLU A 71 -8.83 -1.47 5.64
CA GLU A 71 -8.72 -2.50 4.60
C GLU A 71 -7.26 -2.71 4.25
N LEU A 72 -6.80 -3.96 4.30
CA LEU A 72 -5.45 -4.38 3.98
C LEU A 72 -5.35 -4.86 2.53
N LYS A 73 -4.31 -4.41 1.83
CA LYS A 73 -3.95 -4.92 0.50
C LYS A 73 -2.45 -5.14 0.44
N SER A 74 -2.06 -6.42 0.41
CA SER A 74 -0.71 -6.79 0.03
C SER A 74 -0.57 -6.69 -1.49
N LEU A 75 0.45 -5.96 -1.91
CA LEU A 75 0.90 -5.98 -3.28
C LEU A 75 1.73 -7.24 -3.43
N GLU A 76 1.06 -8.24 -3.99
CA GLU A 76 1.71 -9.40 -4.53
C GLU A 76 1.82 -9.17 -6.02
N VAL A 77 3.03 -9.26 -6.55
CA VAL A 77 3.17 -9.50 -7.97
C VAL A 77 3.56 -10.95 -8.08
N ASP A 78 2.64 -11.74 -8.63
CA ASP A 78 2.96 -13.02 -9.24
C ASP A 78 3.72 -12.74 -10.56
N THR A 79 4.83 -11.99 -10.44
CA THR A 79 5.71 -11.60 -11.54
C THR A 79 6.50 -12.80 -11.90
N TYR A 80 6.97 -13.62 -10.95
CA TYR A 80 7.85 -14.71 -11.29
C TYR A 80 7.25 -15.63 -12.35
N PRO A 81 5.99 -16.10 -12.29
CA PRO A 81 5.41 -16.91 -13.36
C PRO A 81 5.13 -16.14 -14.65
N LYS A 82 4.77 -14.85 -14.59
CA LYS A 82 4.48 -14.03 -15.80
C LYS A 82 5.75 -13.57 -16.51
N VAL A 83 6.73 -13.14 -15.73
CA VAL A 83 8.10 -12.79 -16.12
C VAL A 83 8.80 -14.04 -16.59
N GLU A 84 8.76 -15.17 -15.87
CA GLU A 84 9.28 -16.45 -16.37
C GLU A 84 8.55 -16.89 -17.63
N LYS A 85 7.24 -16.72 -17.74
CA LYS A 85 6.50 -17.05 -18.97
C LYS A 85 6.93 -16.18 -20.15
N GLU A 86 7.11 -14.88 -19.95
CA GLU A 86 7.63 -13.98 -20.97
C GLU A 86 9.11 -14.29 -21.28
N LEU A 87 9.97 -14.44 -20.27
CA LEU A 87 11.39 -14.79 -20.43
C LEU A 87 11.58 -16.18 -21.06
N ALA A 88 10.76 -17.18 -20.71
CA ALA A 88 10.79 -18.52 -21.29
C ALA A 88 10.51 -18.49 -22.79
N SER A 89 9.69 -17.55 -23.26
CA SER A 89 9.47 -17.33 -24.69
C SER A 89 10.71 -16.76 -25.42
N HIS A 90 11.69 -16.25 -24.67
CA HIS A 90 12.94 -15.67 -25.17
C HIS A 90 14.19 -16.54 -24.87
N ARG A 91 14.09 -17.57 -24.02
CA ARG A 91 15.22 -18.42 -23.59
C ARG A 91 15.96 -19.14 -24.71
N ASN A 92 15.30 -19.37 -25.86
CA ASN A 92 15.89 -20.05 -27.01
C ASN A 92 16.61 -19.09 -27.98
N ARG A 93 16.69 -17.79 -27.67
CA ARG A 93 17.41 -16.83 -28.49
C ARG A 93 18.91 -16.91 -28.22
N ASP A 94 19.72 -16.73 -29.25
CA ASP A 94 21.18 -16.76 -29.16
C ASP A 94 21.76 -15.63 -28.29
N ASP A 95 21.01 -14.55 -28.08
CA ASP A 95 21.37 -13.38 -27.28
C ASP A 95 20.88 -13.46 -25.82
N PHE A 96 20.17 -14.53 -25.44
CA PHE A 96 19.69 -14.69 -24.07
C PHE A 96 20.86 -14.99 -23.12
N PRO A 97 21.04 -14.24 -22.01
CA PRO A 97 22.17 -14.44 -21.12
C PRO A 97 22.09 -15.81 -20.39
N LEU A 98 23.24 -16.45 -20.18
CA LEU A 98 23.34 -17.62 -19.30
C LEU A 98 23.21 -17.15 -17.85
N ILE A 99 22.06 -17.41 -17.24
CA ILE A 99 21.73 -17.00 -15.87
C ILE A 99 22.07 -18.14 -14.92
N TYR A 100 22.98 -17.88 -13.97
CA TYR A 100 23.28 -18.76 -12.84
C TYR A 100 22.86 -18.07 -11.54
N GLY A 101 21.95 -18.67 -10.77
CA GLY A 101 21.43 -18.12 -9.51
C GLY A 101 20.27 -17.12 -9.69
N GLU A 102 19.89 -16.44 -8.59
CA GLU A 102 18.91 -15.33 -8.63
C GLU A 102 19.58 -14.09 -9.21
N VAL A 103 19.15 -13.67 -10.40
CA VAL A 103 19.63 -12.45 -11.06
C VAL A 103 18.53 -11.41 -11.06
N GLU A 104 18.88 -10.19 -10.65
CA GLU A 104 17.98 -9.02 -10.68
C GLU A 104 17.35 -8.86 -12.07
N LEU A 105 16.01 -8.76 -12.12
CA LEU A 105 15.23 -8.63 -13.34
C LEU A 105 15.78 -7.56 -14.29
N GLN A 106 16.22 -6.41 -13.76
CA GLN A 106 16.77 -5.32 -14.56
C GLN A 106 18.09 -5.69 -15.27
N LYS A 107 18.91 -6.59 -14.70
CA LYS A 107 20.12 -7.08 -15.36
C LYS A 107 19.78 -7.99 -16.53
N ILE A 108 18.74 -8.80 -16.40
CA ILE A 108 18.22 -9.66 -17.48
C ILE A 108 17.68 -8.81 -18.62
N LEU A 109 16.81 -7.84 -18.31
CA LEU A 109 16.15 -7.00 -19.31
C LEU A 109 17.14 -6.17 -20.13
N LYS A 110 18.25 -5.70 -19.53
CA LYS A 110 19.31 -4.95 -20.25
C LYS A 110 20.01 -5.74 -21.35
N HIS A 111 19.97 -7.07 -21.29
CA HIS A 111 20.58 -7.94 -22.31
C HIS A 111 19.62 -8.33 -23.42
N LEU A 112 18.32 -8.00 -23.30
CA LEU A 112 17.32 -8.30 -24.33
C LEU A 112 17.09 -7.09 -25.25
N PRO A 113 17.03 -7.28 -26.58
CA PRO A 113 16.80 -6.20 -27.53
C PRO A 113 15.41 -5.55 -27.38
N ASP A 114 14.44 -6.29 -26.84
CA ASP A 114 13.07 -5.85 -26.50
C ASP A 114 12.87 -5.61 -24.98
N GLY A 115 13.96 -5.56 -24.21
CA GLY A 115 13.95 -5.45 -22.75
C GLY A 115 13.14 -4.25 -22.21
N GLU A 116 13.16 -3.12 -22.90
CA GLU A 116 12.39 -1.93 -22.53
C GLU A 116 10.87 -2.15 -22.63
N GLN A 117 10.41 -2.84 -23.68
CA GLN A 117 8.98 -3.15 -23.87
C GLN A 117 8.50 -4.17 -22.84
N ILE A 118 9.34 -5.14 -22.48
CA ILE A 118 9.06 -6.11 -21.42
C ILE A 118 8.98 -5.39 -20.07
N ASN A 119 9.94 -4.50 -19.77
CA ASN A 119 9.95 -3.69 -18.55
C ASN A 119 8.66 -2.85 -18.43
N GLN A 120 8.24 -2.20 -19.52
CA GLN A 120 7.02 -1.39 -19.53
C GLN A 120 5.75 -2.23 -19.29
N ARG A 121 5.66 -3.44 -19.85
CA ARG A 121 4.54 -4.35 -19.60
C ARG A 121 4.49 -4.81 -18.14
N ILE A 122 5.64 -5.16 -17.57
CA ILE A 122 5.75 -5.53 -16.15
C ILE A 122 5.34 -4.35 -15.27
N PHE A 123 5.88 -3.16 -15.52
CA PHE A 123 5.54 -1.94 -14.81
C PHE A 123 4.03 -1.65 -14.87
N ASN A 124 3.43 -1.68 -16.06
CA ASN A 124 1.99 -1.44 -16.23
C ASN A 124 1.15 -2.46 -15.46
N ASN A 125 1.49 -3.75 -15.54
CA ASN A 125 0.80 -4.81 -14.81
C ASN A 125 0.91 -4.63 -13.28
N THR A 126 2.10 -4.29 -12.78
CA THR A 126 2.33 -3.99 -11.36
C THR A 126 1.54 -2.76 -10.92
N THR A 127 1.53 -1.68 -11.70
CA THR A 127 0.74 -0.49 -11.32
C THR A 127 -0.77 -0.73 -11.39
N ARG A 128 -1.23 -1.65 -12.26
CA ARG A 128 -2.64 -2.02 -12.36
C ARG A 128 -3.14 -2.75 -11.11
N SER A 129 -2.31 -3.54 -10.44
CA SER A 129 -2.72 -4.21 -9.19
C SER A 129 -3.02 -3.18 -8.08
N ILE A 130 -2.33 -2.04 -8.06
CA ILE A 130 -2.66 -0.92 -7.16
C ILE A 130 -4.04 -0.37 -7.49
N GLU A 131 -4.34 -0.16 -8.78
CA GLU A 131 -5.65 0.37 -9.19
C GLU A 131 -6.80 -0.57 -8.84
N ASP A 132 -6.64 -1.86 -9.16
CA ASP A 132 -7.63 -2.89 -8.90
C ASP A 132 -7.80 -3.10 -7.38
N GLY A 133 -6.69 -3.12 -6.63
CA GLY A 133 -6.66 -3.18 -5.17
C GLY A 133 -7.39 -2.01 -4.53
N ALA A 134 -7.09 -0.78 -4.93
CA ALA A 134 -7.74 0.42 -4.42
C ALA A 134 -9.24 0.46 -4.75
N ARG A 135 -9.65 0.06 -5.96
CA ARG A 135 -11.08 -0.02 -6.33
C ARG A 135 -11.82 -1.08 -5.53
N SER A 136 -11.17 -2.22 -5.25
CA SER A 136 -11.73 -3.24 -4.37
C SER A 136 -11.86 -2.70 -2.94
N ALA A 137 -10.80 -2.11 -2.40
CA ALA A 137 -10.75 -1.55 -1.07
C ALA A 137 -11.84 -0.49 -0.84
N ALA A 138 -11.97 0.45 -1.77
CA ALA A 138 -13.03 1.46 -1.78
C ALA A 138 -14.43 0.86 -1.58
N LYS A 139 -14.75 -0.22 -2.30
CA LYS A 139 -16.04 -0.92 -2.17
C LYS A 139 -16.18 -1.56 -0.79
N GLN A 140 -15.14 -2.22 -0.30
CA GLN A 140 -15.15 -2.93 0.98
C GLN A 140 -15.28 -1.97 2.16
N LEU A 141 -14.56 -0.85 2.15
CA LEU A 141 -14.65 0.22 3.14
C LEU A 141 -16.05 0.84 3.14
N GLN A 142 -16.60 1.15 1.98
CA GLN A 142 -17.96 1.70 1.86
C GLN A 142 -19.03 0.71 2.34
N ASN A 143 -18.92 -0.56 1.93
CA ASN A 143 -19.84 -1.61 2.35
C ASN A 143 -19.80 -1.80 3.87
N THR A 144 -18.61 -1.84 4.45
CA THR A 144 -18.41 -2.00 5.90
C THR A 144 -19.01 -0.84 6.68
N ALA A 145 -18.73 0.41 6.27
CA ALA A 145 -19.28 1.60 6.90
C ALA A 145 -20.82 1.57 6.89
N ARG A 146 -21.43 1.16 5.78
CA ARG A 146 -22.88 1.01 5.66
C ARG A 146 -23.42 -0.13 6.52
N LEU A 147 -22.79 -1.30 6.47
CA LEU A 147 -23.25 -2.52 7.12
C LEU A 147 -23.26 -2.39 8.65
N LEU A 148 -22.29 -1.67 9.19
CA LEU A 148 -22.09 -1.50 10.63
C LEU A 148 -22.63 -0.17 11.15
N ASP A 149 -23.29 0.62 10.29
CA ASP A 149 -23.81 1.96 10.60
C ASP A 149 -22.74 2.91 11.18
N LEU A 150 -21.60 2.97 10.47
CA LEU A 150 -20.43 3.78 10.80
C LEU A 150 -20.18 4.86 9.72
N PRO A 151 -21.11 5.79 9.48
CA PRO A 151 -20.98 6.79 8.41
C PRO A 151 -19.80 7.75 8.61
N ASP A 152 -19.46 8.03 9.87
CA ASP A 152 -18.42 8.98 10.28
C ASP A 152 -17.04 8.34 10.50
N ALA A 153 -16.93 7.01 10.37
CA ALA A 153 -15.65 6.35 10.54
C ALA A 153 -14.68 6.72 9.39
N VAL A 154 -13.43 6.96 9.77
CA VAL A 154 -12.32 7.18 8.85
C VAL A 154 -12.04 5.88 8.11
N ARG A 155 -11.90 5.96 6.79
CA ARG A 155 -11.68 4.80 5.93
C ARG A 155 -10.24 4.79 5.44
N VAL A 156 -9.47 3.81 5.87
CA VAL A 156 -8.04 3.70 5.57
C VAL A 156 -7.75 2.47 4.73
N LEU A 157 -7.08 2.69 3.61
CA LEU A 157 -6.43 1.62 2.86
C LEU A 157 -5.00 1.46 3.37
N VAL A 158 -4.63 0.28 3.84
CA VAL A 158 -3.23 -0.08 4.10
C VAL A 158 -2.70 -0.83 2.90
N LEU A 159 -1.68 -0.28 2.24
CA LEU A 159 -1.02 -0.90 1.08
C LEU A 159 0.36 -1.40 1.49
N LEU A 160 0.57 -2.71 1.40
CA LEU A 160 1.82 -3.36 1.80
C LEU A 160 2.63 -3.73 0.54
N ASN A 161 3.88 -3.30 0.46
CA ASN A 161 4.83 -3.76 -0.55
C ASN A 161 6.04 -4.38 0.16
N GLN A 162 6.11 -5.71 0.17
CA GLN A 162 7.20 -6.44 0.80
C GLN A 162 8.44 -6.53 -0.10
N ASP A 163 8.28 -7.00 -1.35
CA ASP A 163 9.40 -7.42 -2.19
C ASP A 163 9.31 -6.93 -3.65
N ILE A 164 8.41 -5.99 -3.98
CA ILE A 164 8.27 -5.47 -5.35
C ILE A 164 9.14 -4.22 -5.52
N ASP A 165 10.39 -4.44 -5.91
CA ASP A 165 11.38 -3.37 -6.12
C ASP A 165 11.02 -2.43 -7.27
N ILE A 166 10.38 -2.93 -8.34
CA ILE A 166 9.99 -2.08 -9.49
C ILE A 166 8.94 -1.03 -9.11
N LEU A 167 8.23 -1.26 -8.00
CA LEU A 167 7.24 -0.33 -7.50
C LEU A 167 7.85 0.55 -6.42
N ALA A 168 8.49 1.62 -6.86
CA ALA A 168 8.97 2.65 -5.96
C ALA A 168 7.80 3.39 -5.26
N PRO A 169 8.02 3.91 -4.04
CA PRO A 169 6.96 4.56 -3.27
C PRO A 169 6.29 5.73 -4.02
N ASP A 170 7.05 6.55 -4.73
CA ASP A 170 6.55 7.68 -5.52
C ASP A 170 5.62 7.24 -6.66
N VAL A 171 5.93 6.12 -7.32
CA VAL A 171 5.07 5.52 -8.35
C VAL A 171 3.73 5.09 -7.75
N ALA A 172 3.75 4.44 -6.60
CA ALA A 172 2.52 4.01 -5.93
C ALA A 172 1.67 5.21 -5.50
N VAL A 173 2.30 6.26 -4.96
CA VAL A 173 1.63 7.53 -4.64
C VAL A 173 0.99 8.13 -5.88
N ALA A 174 1.73 8.28 -6.97
CA ALA A 174 1.22 8.86 -8.21
C ALA A 174 0.04 8.06 -8.81
N ARG A 175 0.00 6.74 -8.57
CA ARG A 175 -1.10 5.87 -9.02
C ARG A 175 -2.30 5.89 -8.08
N LEU A 176 -2.08 5.97 -6.77
CA LEU A 176 -3.14 5.89 -5.78
C LEU A 176 -3.87 7.22 -5.58
N SER A 177 -3.14 8.35 -5.59
CA SER A 177 -3.70 9.68 -5.34
C SER A 177 -4.92 10.02 -6.21
N PRO A 178 -4.91 9.81 -7.55
CA PRO A 178 -6.09 10.08 -8.37
C PRO A 178 -7.28 9.14 -8.10
N LEU A 179 -7.06 7.97 -7.53
CA LEU A 179 -8.13 7.00 -7.22
C LEU A 179 -8.84 7.33 -5.91
N MET A 180 -8.13 7.97 -4.98
CA MET A 180 -8.69 8.51 -3.74
C MET A 180 -9.53 9.76 -4.00
N CYS A 181 -9.28 10.46 -5.11
CA CYS A 181 -10.05 11.63 -5.51
C CYS A 181 -11.13 11.26 -6.53
N ARG A 182 -12.40 11.31 -6.14
CA ARG A 182 -13.53 11.20 -7.07
C ARG A 182 -14.32 12.49 -7.11
N THR A 183 -14.94 12.76 -8.25
CA THR A 183 -15.91 13.85 -8.36
C THR A 183 -17.29 13.23 -8.52
N ASP A 184 -18.25 13.66 -7.72
CA ASP A 184 -19.64 13.24 -7.90
C ASP A 184 -20.30 13.94 -9.10
N ALA A 185 -21.56 13.59 -9.38
CA ALA A 185 -22.32 14.21 -10.47
C ALA A 185 -22.57 15.72 -10.29
N ALA A 186 -22.43 16.24 -9.06
CA ALA A 186 -22.61 17.64 -8.71
C ALA A 186 -21.28 18.43 -8.74
N GLY A 187 -20.15 17.78 -9.05
CA GLY A 187 -18.85 18.43 -9.08
C GLY A 187 -18.12 18.45 -7.74
N ASN A 188 -18.67 17.85 -6.67
CA ASN A 188 -18.02 17.81 -5.38
C ASN A 188 -16.95 16.72 -5.34
N MET A 189 -15.82 17.01 -4.70
CA MET A 189 -14.84 15.97 -4.39
C MET A 189 -15.39 15.04 -3.33
N THR A 190 -15.42 13.76 -3.64
CA THR A 190 -15.82 12.66 -2.76
C THR A 190 -14.69 11.66 -2.68
N SER A 191 -14.59 10.96 -1.56
CA SER A 191 -13.69 9.82 -1.42
C SER A 191 -14.35 8.68 -0.66
N THR A 192 -13.99 7.47 -1.06
CA THR A 192 -14.29 6.23 -0.35
C THR A 192 -13.11 5.74 0.50
N ILE A 193 -11.94 6.35 0.28
CA ILE A 193 -10.68 6.11 1.00
C ILE A 193 -10.22 7.47 1.55
N ASP A 194 -10.44 7.71 2.83
CA ASP A 194 -10.11 8.99 3.46
C ASP A 194 -8.59 9.14 3.61
N PHE A 195 -7.86 8.04 3.88
CA PHE A 195 -6.40 8.01 3.87
C PHE A 195 -5.87 6.69 3.30
N ALA A 196 -4.63 6.71 2.81
CA ALA A 196 -3.91 5.49 2.47
C ALA A 196 -2.56 5.44 3.19
N TRP A 197 -2.33 4.36 3.93
CA TRP A 197 -1.08 4.09 4.62
C TRP A 197 -0.28 3.07 3.80
N LEU A 198 0.81 3.50 3.17
CA LEU A 198 1.66 2.65 2.39
C LEU A 198 2.92 2.24 3.16
N ILE A 199 3.30 0.97 3.12
CA ILE A 199 4.49 0.42 3.80
C ILE A 199 5.33 -0.34 2.77
N PHE A 200 6.60 0.06 2.58
CA PHE A 200 7.46 -0.42 1.49
C PHE A 200 8.76 -1.05 2.00
N GLU A 201 8.73 -2.32 2.41
CA GLU A 201 9.94 -3.01 2.87
C GLU A 201 10.91 -3.40 1.74
N SER A 202 10.45 -3.37 0.49
CA SER A 202 11.29 -3.56 -0.70
C SER A 202 12.27 -2.40 -0.93
N HIS A 203 12.07 -1.28 -0.23
CA HIS A 203 12.87 -0.09 -0.38
C HIS A 203 13.50 0.29 0.95
N SER A 204 14.75 0.72 0.90
CA SER A 204 15.44 1.26 2.05
C SER A 204 16.04 2.62 1.75
N ILE A 205 15.97 3.52 2.73
CA ILE A 205 16.64 4.82 2.71
C ILE A 205 17.78 4.74 3.72
N THR A 206 19.01 4.90 3.25
CA THR A 206 20.19 4.88 4.12
C THR A 206 20.49 6.30 4.56
N GLU A 207 20.24 6.61 5.84
CA GLU A 207 20.72 7.86 6.47
C GLU A 207 21.90 7.55 7.38
N GLY A 208 23.12 7.65 6.83
CA GLY A 208 24.35 7.40 7.57
C GLY A 208 24.71 5.91 7.73
N PRO A 209 25.75 5.59 8.51
CA PRO A 209 26.44 4.30 8.44
C PRO A 209 25.77 3.11 9.15
N ALA A 210 24.62 3.27 9.81
CA ALA A 210 24.05 2.21 10.67
C ALA A 210 22.52 2.02 10.62
N ALA A 211 21.75 2.96 10.05
CA ALA A 211 20.29 2.88 10.04
C ALA A 211 19.78 2.58 8.62
N VAL A 212 19.07 1.46 8.48
CA VAL A 212 18.25 1.16 7.31
C VAL A 212 16.86 1.68 7.61
N ASN A 213 16.43 2.71 6.89
CA ASN A 213 15.08 3.23 7.03
C ASN A 213 14.14 2.59 6.02
N ILE A 214 12.93 2.24 6.45
CA ILE A 214 11.89 1.78 5.54
C ILE A 214 10.88 2.92 5.31
N PRO A 215 10.51 3.20 4.04
CA PRO A 215 9.51 4.20 3.74
C PRO A 215 8.10 3.75 4.13
N THR A 216 7.42 4.66 4.84
CA THR A 216 6.00 4.57 5.14
C THR A 216 5.33 5.89 4.81
N ILE A 217 4.27 5.87 4.02
CA ILE A 217 3.66 7.10 3.51
C ILE A 217 2.20 7.13 3.94
N LEU A 218 1.75 8.27 4.44
CA LEU A 218 0.34 8.56 4.61
C LEU A 218 -0.10 9.51 3.49
N LEU A 219 -1.03 9.05 2.66
CA LEU A 219 -1.73 9.87 1.68
C LEU A 219 -3.05 10.34 2.26
N GLU A 220 -3.30 11.62 2.08
CA GLU A 220 -4.55 12.27 2.47
C GLU A 220 -5.55 12.30 1.31
N GLY A 221 -6.76 11.84 1.57
CA GLY A 221 -7.88 12.04 0.67
C GLY A 221 -8.50 13.43 0.83
N PRO A 222 -9.44 13.80 -0.06
CA PRO A 222 -10.14 15.09 -0.02
C PRO A 222 -10.83 15.44 1.31
N ARG A 223 -11.20 14.44 2.13
CA ARG A 223 -11.87 14.62 3.43
C ARG A 223 -10.90 14.75 4.60
N ALA A 224 -9.60 14.55 4.39
CA ALA A 224 -8.60 14.61 5.46
C ALA A 224 -8.59 15.93 6.25
N PRO A 225 -8.81 17.12 5.65
CA PRO A 225 -8.89 18.37 6.42
C PRO A 225 -9.99 18.39 7.49
N ASP A 226 -11.08 17.66 7.28
CA ASP A 226 -12.20 17.55 8.24
C ASP A 226 -11.90 16.53 9.36
N MET A 227 -10.79 15.79 9.23
CA MET A 227 -10.40 14.67 10.08
C MET A 227 -9.02 14.89 10.72
N SER A 228 -8.68 16.13 11.06
CA SER A 228 -7.36 16.48 11.62
C SER A 228 -6.98 15.66 12.86
N TRP A 229 -7.97 15.25 13.67
CA TRP A 229 -7.78 14.36 14.82
C TRP A 229 -7.18 13.00 14.45
N PHE A 230 -7.38 12.54 13.20
CA PHE A 230 -6.87 11.26 12.74
C PHE A 230 -5.35 11.28 12.63
N ILE A 231 -4.72 12.42 12.34
CA ILE A 231 -3.25 12.50 12.23
C ILE A 231 -2.59 12.12 13.56
N ASP A 232 -3.06 12.67 14.67
CA ASP A 232 -2.55 12.32 16.00
C ASP A 232 -2.77 10.83 16.35
N MET A 233 -3.87 10.24 15.87
CA MET A 233 -4.17 8.81 16.06
C MET A 233 -3.29 7.93 15.16
N PHE A 234 -3.06 8.36 13.93
CA PHE A 234 -2.19 7.70 12.99
C PHE A 234 -0.75 7.66 13.50
N GLU A 235 -0.23 8.77 14.03
CA GLU A 235 1.11 8.81 14.63
C GLU A 235 1.26 7.78 15.76
N ARG A 236 0.24 7.59 16.59
CA ARG A 236 0.22 6.55 17.63
C ARG A 236 0.18 5.14 17.05
N LEU A 237 -0.68 4.91 16.06
CA LEU A 237 -0.80 3.62 15.38
C LEU A 237 0.53 3.24 14.70
N GLN A 238 1.16 4.21 14.05
CA GLN A 238 2.44 4.07 13.38
C GLN A 238 3.58 3.82 14.37
N ALA A 239 3.63 4.54 15.49
CA ALA A 239 4.61 4.29 16.55
C ALA A 239 4.44 2.90 17.18
N ALA A 240 3.20 2.45 17.35
CA ALA A 240 2.89 1.10 17.81
C ALA A 240 3.35 0.04 16.80
N TRP A 241 3.14 0.26 15.49
CA TRP A 241 3.67 -0.59 14.44
C TRP A 241 5.20 -0.64 14.46
N ALA A 242 5.87 0.50 14.56
CA ALA A 242 7.33 0.55 14.67
C ALA A 242 7.81 -0.26 15.90
N THR A 243 7.22 -0.04 17.06
CA THR A 243 7.55 -0.75 18.30
C THR A 243 7.34 -2.26 18.16
N PHE A 244 6.22 -2.69 17.56
CA PHE A 244 5.93 -4.09 17.27
C PHE A 244 7.02 -4.75 16.42
N ASN A 245 7.63 -3.98 15.51
CA ASN A 245 8.72 -4.42 14.65
C ASN A 245 10.13 -4.19 15.25
N ASN A 246 10.24 -3.89 16.55
CA ASN A 246 11.51 -3.52 17.22
C ASN A 246 12.24 -2.34 16.53
N ALA A 247 11.45 -1.40 16.01
CA ALA A 247 11.88 -0.23 15.27
C ALA A 247 11.59 1.06 16.04
N SER A 248 12.23 2.15 15.64
CA SER A 248 11.86 3.51 16.07
C SER A 248 11.26 4.28 14.89
N SER A 249 10.12 4.93 15.11
CA SER A 249 9.52 5.85 14.15
C SER A 249 10.13 7.25 14.31
N SER A 250 10.57 7.86 13.21
CA SER A 250 11.03 9.25 13.20
C SER A 250 10.26 10.05 12.15
N PRO A 251 9.40 11.00 12.56
CA PRO A 251 8.68 11.83 11.62
C PRO A 251 9.66 12.76 10.90
N HIS A 252 9.80 12.56 9.59
CA HIS A 252 10.42 13.54 8.71
C HIS A 252 9.33 14.16 7.87
N ILE A 253 8.87 15.35 8.27
CA ILE A 253 7.82 16.08 7.57
C ILE A 253 8.39 16.58 6.23
N GLY A 254 8.19 15.79 5.17
CA GLY A 254 8.39 16.19 3.80
C GLY A 254 7.06 16.22 3.07
N ARG A 255 6.64 17.39 2.60
CA ARG A 255 5.60 17.47 1.55
C ARG A 255 6.21 16.89 0.28
N VAL A 256 5.77 15.71 -0.13
CA VAL A 256 6.04 15.23 -1.48
C VAL A 256 5.07 15.96 -2.42
N LEU A 257 5.64 16.48 -3.51
CA LEU A 257 5.09 17.45 -4.46
C LEU A 257 3.66 17.19 -4.94
#